data_AF-A0A962W6N0-F1
#
_entry.id   AF-A0A962W6N0-F1
#
_cell.length_a   1.000
_cell.length_b   1.000
_cell.length_c   1.000
_cell.angle_alpha   90.00
_cell.angle_beta   90.00
_cell.angle_gamma   90.00
#
_symmetry.space_group_name_H-M   'P 1'
#
loop_
_entity.id
_entity.type
_entity.pdbx_description
1 polymer ?
#
loop_
_entity_poly.entity_id
_entity_poly.type
_entity_poly.pdbx_seq_one_letter_code
_entity_poly.pdbx_strand_id
1 'polypeptide(L)'
;MQLSPEPAARLVALRFFVGLCACLSLPLLLWAQWPAAPAAGLAWDLGNALGYLALAVCLLLFVYRGRPRRFPPFGGRFFAAMHRHLGYIALLLTSCHVGLLLWAEPLLLEHIKPSAPAYMLAGLLAALLLLALVVTSVTAMRRRIWRDYHRFRWLHGWLGVACLVLLGWHVGGSAFYLNSPAKLAVALLAGMVVLASYRRELAPGRQRSPVPRRIPGATPSAAALSYTAAALVALLAFGVLASLVPE
;
A
#
# COMPACT_ATOMS: atom_id res chain seq x y z
N MET A 1 -34.94 -0.06 -25.67
CA MET A 1 -34.13 -1.23 -25.29
C MET A 1 -33.00 -0.75 -24.38
N GLN A 2 -33.25 -0.65 -23.06
CA GLN A 2 -32.22 -0.26 -22.08
C GLN A 2 -31.36 -1.50 -21.83
N LEU A 3 -30.09 -1.47 -22.26
CA LEU A 3 -29.10 -2.47 -21.86
C LEU A 3 -29.16 -2.59 -20.33
N SER A 4 -29.29 -3.82 -19.82
CA SER A 4 -29.26 -4.04 -18.37
C SER A 4 -28.01 -3.38 -17.79
N PRO A 5 -28.07 -2.73 -16.62
CA PRO A 5 -26.94 -1.98 -16.04
C PRO A 5 -25.72 -2.83 -15.65
N GLU A 6 -25.78 -4.14 -15.88
CA GLU A 6 -24.84 -5.14 -15.39
C GLU A 6 -23.48 -5.23 -16.12
N PRO A 7 -23.39 -5.22 -17.47
CA PRO A 7 -22.12 -5.34 -18.18
C PRO A 7 -21.27 -4.08 -18.03
N ALA A 8 -21.89 -2.90 -17.99
CA ALA A 8 -21.17 -1.64 -17.76
C ALA A 8 -20.55 -1.57 -16.34
N ALA A 9 -21.28 -2.04 -15.31
CA ALA A 9 -20.77 -2.11 -13.95
C ALA A 9 -19.61 -3.10 -13.81
N ARG A 10 -19.70 -4.27 -14.45
CA ARG A 10 -18.63 -5.28 -14.49
C ARG A 10 -17.37 -4.74 -15.15
N LEU A 11 -17.49 -4.05 -16.29
CA LEU A 11 -16.35 -3.43 -16.98
C LEU A 11 -15.66 -2.35 -16.14
N VAL A 12 -16.42 -1.52 -15.43
CA VAL A 12 -15.87 -0.50 -14.53
C VAL A 12 -15.12 -1.14 -13.36
N ALA A 13 -15.70 -2.19 -12.76
CA ALA A 13 -15.03 -2.94 -11.69
C ALA A 13 -13.75 -3.63 -12.18
N LEU A 14 -13.76 -4.21 -13.37
CA LEU A 14 -12.58 -4.84 -13.99
C LEU A 14 -11.48 -3.80 -14.25
N ARG A 15 -11.81 -2.65 -14.86
CA ARG A 15 -10.83 -1.57 -15.10
C ARG A 15 -10.23 -1.07 -13.79
N PHE A 16 -11.06 -0.95 -12.75
CA PHE A 16 -10.59 -0.57 -11.42
C PHE A 16 -9.65 -1.62 -10.82
N PHE A 17 -10.01 -2.90 -10.92
CA PHE A 17 -9.20 -4.03 -10.46
C PHE A 17 -7.84 -4.07 -11.16
N VAL A 18 -7.83 -3.97 -12.50
CA VAL A 18 -6.58 -3.93 -13.29
C VAL A 18 -5.72 -2.75 -12.88
N GLY A 19 -6.31 -1.56 -12.71
CA GLY A 19 -5.60 -0.38 -12.22
C GLY A 19 -5.04 -0.58 -10.80
N LEU A 20 -5.77 -1.26 -9.92
CA LEU A 20 -5.30 -1.60 -8.58
C LEU A 20 -4.09 -2.55 -8.64
N CYS A 21 -4.16 -3.62 -9.43
CA CYS A 21 -3.05 -4.55 -9.65
C CYS A 21 -1.81 -3.84 -10.23
N ALA A 22 -2.01 -2.96 -11.22
CA ALA A 22 -0.91 -2.19 -11.82
C ALA A 22 -0.22 -1.25 -10.82
N CYS A 23 -0.99 -0.61 -9.93
CA CYS A 23 -0.38 0.21 -8.87
C CYS A 23 0.39 -0.63 -7.85
N LEU A 24 -0.11 -1.82 -7.52
CA LEU A 24 0.55 -2.73 -6.59
C LEU A 24 1.83 -3.35 -7.19
N SER A 25 1.87 -3.58 -8.50
CA SER A 25 3.05 -4.11 -9.17
C SER A 25 4.14 -3.06 -9.42
N LEU A 26 3.83 -1.76 -9.38
CA LEU A 26 4.79 -0.71 -9.72
C LEU A 26 6.05 -0.71 -8.82
N PRO A 27 5.97 -0.88 -7.49
CA PRO A 27 7.17 -1.02 -6.67
C PRO A 27 7.92 -2.34 -6.86
N LEU A 28 7.24 -3.40 -7.35
CA LEU A 28 7.91 -4.64 -7.74
C LEU A 28 8.74 -4.46 -9.02
N LEU A 29 8.35 -3.54 -9.91
CA LEU A 29 9.16 -3.18 -11.07
C LEU A 29 10.46 -2.46 -10.66
N LEU A 30 10.45 -1.70 -9.55
CA LEU A 30 11.68 -1.11 -9.00
C LEU A 30 12.64 -2.18 -8.49
N TRP A 31 12.09 -3.25 -7.91
CA TRP A 31 12.83 -4.41 -7.45
C TRP A 31 13.38 -5.25 -8.63
N ALA A 32 12.57 -5.51 -9.66
CA ALA A 32 12.91 -6.36 -10.80
C ALA A 32 13.93 -5.77 -11.81
N GLN A 33 14.47 -4.57 -11.56
CA GLN A 33 15.30 -3.86 -12.54
C GLN A 33 16.81 -4.14 -12.42
N TRP A 34 17.44 -4.20 -13.60
CA TRP A 34 18.88 -4.33 -13.83
C TRP A 34 19.66 -3.03 -13.47
N PRO A 35 20.92 -3.11 -12.99
CA PRO A 35 21.63 -4.33 -12.60
C PRO A 35 20.95 -5.00 -11.41
N ALA A 36 20.91 -6.34 -11.45
CA ALA A 36 20.39 -7.13 -10.36
C ALA A 36 21.14 -6.75 -9.08
N ALA A 37 20.40 -6.53 -7.98
CA ALA A 37 21.03 -6.46 -6.68
C ALA A 37 21.78 -7.80 -6.41
N PRO A 38 22.80 -7.82 -5.55
CA PRO A 38 23.45 -9.07 -5.17
C PRO A 38 22.38 -10.06 -4.70
N ALA A 39 22.32 -11.22 -5.35
CA ALA A 39 21.39 -12.27 -4.93
C ALA A 39 21.76 -12.69 -3.50
N ALA A 40 20.86 -12.45 -2.56
CA ALA A 40 21.07 -12.75 -1.14
C ALA A 40 20.23 -13.98 -0.69
N GLY A 41 19.66 -14.70 -1.66
CA GLY A 41 18.86 -15.90 -1.46
C GLY A 41 17.36 -15.66 -1.59
N LEU A 42 16.62 -16.71 -1.96
CA LEU A 42 15.19 -16.62 -2.26
C LEU A 42 14.36 -16.05 -1.10
N ALA A 43 14.66 -16.44 0.14
CA ALA A 43 13.96 -15.95 1.32
C ALA A 43 14.19 -14.45 1.56
N TRP A 44 15.42 -13.98 1.33
CA TRP A 44 15.77 -12.56 1.42
C TRP A 44 15.06 -11.74 0.34
N ASP A 45 15.11 -12.21 -0.91
CA ASP A 45 14.47 -11.53 -2.04
C ASP A 45 12.95 -11.49 -1.89
N LEU A 46 12.33 -12.59 -1.44
CA LEU A 46 10.91 -12.65 -1.11
C LEU A 46 10.56 -11.70 0.04
N GLY A 47 11.38 -11.65 1.09
CA GLY A 47 11.23 -10.71 2.19
C GLY A 47 11.18 -9.27 1.68
N ASN A 48 12.12 -8.88 0.82
CA ASN A 48 12.16 -7.54 0.24
C ASN A 48 10.99 -7.26 -0.70
N ALA A 49 10.58 -8.23 -1.53
CA ALA A 49 9.40 -8.10 -2.38
C ALA A 49 8.12 -7.82 -1.57
N LEU A 50 7.94 -8.51 -0.43
CA LEU A 50 6.85 -8.24 0.51
C LEU A 50 6.90 -6.82 1.08
N GLY A 51 8.10 -6.31 1.40
CA GLY A 51 8.32 -4.93 1.86
C GLY A 51 7.93 -3.89 0.80
N TYR A 52 8.33 -4.09 -0.46
CA TYR A 52 7.92 -3.22 -1.57
C TYR A 52 6.42 -3.28 -1.85
N LEU A 53 5.81 -4.45 -1.74
CA LEU A 53 4.35 -4.60 -1.87
C LEU A 53 3.63 -3.89 -0.72
N ALA A 54 4.12 -3.99 0.52
CA ALA A 54 3.59 -3.24 1.66
C ALA A 54 3.68 -1.73 1.44
N LEU A 55 4.81 -1.22 0.92
CA LEU A 55 4.97 0.18 0.54
C LEU A 55 3.93 0.60 -0.52
N ALA A 56 3.70 -0.24 -1.54
CA ALA A 56 2.70 0.00 -2.57
C ALA A 56 1.30 0.18 -1.96
N VAL A 57 0.93 -0.73 -1.06
CA VAL A 57 -0.35 -0.69 -0.35
C VAL A 57 -0.46 0.57 0.52
N CYS A 58 0.61 0.95 1.24
CA CYS A 58 0.66 2.18 2.03
C CYS A 58 0.47 3.43 1.17
N LEU A 59 1.10 3.52 0.00
CA LEU A 59 0.89 4.62 -0.95
C LEU A 59 -0.57 4.67 -1.43
N LEU A 60 -1.16 3.50 -1.72
CA LEU A 60 -2.56 3.39 -2.13
C LEU A 60 -3.55 3.84 -1.04
N LEU A 61 -3.22 3.72 0.25
CA LEU A 61 -4.06 4.23 1.33
C LEU A 61 -4.25 5.75 1.26
N PHE A 62 -3.26 6.51 0.76
CA PHE A 62 -3.38 7.94 0.53
C PHE A 62 -4.21 8.29 -0.71
N VAL A 63 -4.22 7.40 -1.70
CA VAL A 63 -5.00 7.54 -2.93
C VAL A 63 -6.47 7.17 -2.69
N TYR A 64 -6.72 6.10 -1.94
CA TYR A 64 -8.05 5.54 -1.67
C TYR A 64 -8.50 5.83 -0.25
N ARG A 65 -8.92 7.07 -0.04
CA ARG A 65 -9.51 7.53 1.23
C ARG A 65 -10.98 7.14 1.30
N GLY A 66 -11.58 7.14 2.50
CA GLY A 66 -13.01 6.84 2.72
C GLY A 66 -14.02 7.85 2.15
N ARG A 67 -13.70 8.51 1.02
CA ARG A 67 -14.55 9.48 0.32
C ARG A 67 -14.98 8.92 -1.04
N PRO A 68 -16.18 9.25 -1.53
CA PRO A 68 -16.60 8.92 -2.89
C PRO A 68 -15.64 9.53 -3.93
N ARG A 69 -15.45 8.85 -5.07
CA ARG A 69 -14.62 9.30 -6.19
C ARG A 69 -15.43 9.37 -7.48
N ARG A 70 -14.89 10.08 -8.48
CA ARG A 70 -15.48 10.14 -9.84
C ARG A 70 -15.32 8.82 -10.57
N PHE A 71 -14.18 8.16 -10.40
CA PHE A 71 -13.90 6.85 -10.96
C PHE A 71 -13.12 6.00 -9.94
N PRO A 72 -13.53 4.74 -9.72
CA PRO A 72 -14.86 4.20 -10.06
C PRO A 72 -15.96 4.95 -9.27
N PRO A 73 -17.20 5.08 -9.79
CA PRO A 73 -18.30 5.82 -9.16
C PRO A 73 -18.94 5.05 -7.99
N PHE A 74 -18.11 4.44 -7.14
CA PHE A 74 -18.54 3.73 -5.94
C PHE A 74 -18.77 4.69 -4.77
N GLY A 75 -19.63 4.28 -3.83
CA GLY A 75 -19.95 5.09 -2.65
C GLY A 75 -18.78 5.21 -1.66
N GLY A 76 -18.81 6.22 -0.78
CA GLY A 76 -17.76 6.40 0.23
C GLY A 76 -17.60 5.22 1.19
N ARG A 77 -18.68 4.46 1.44
CA ARG A 77 -18.63 3.22 2.24
C ARG A 77 -17.74 2.14 1.61
N PHE A 78 -17.76 2.02 0.27
CA PHE A 78 -16.86 1.12 -0.46
C PHE A 78 -15.40 1.50 -0.21
N PHE A 79 -15.03 2.76 -0.46
CA PHE A 79 -13.65 3.19 -0.30
C PHE A 79 -13.20 3.18 1.17
N ALA A 80 -14.10 3.42 2.12
CA ALA A 80 -13.79 3.27 3.54
C ALA A 80 -13.53 1.81 3.94
N ALA A 81 -14.31 0.86 3.40
CA ALA A 81 -14.05 -0.57 3.59
C ALA A 81 -12.73 -0.98 2.93
N MET A 82 -12.51 -0.56 1.68
CA MET A 82 -11.28 -0.84 0.94
C MET A 82 -10.04 -0.29 1.65
N HIS A 83 -10.06 0.96 2.12
CA HIS A 83 -8.97 1.55 2.90
C HIS A 83 -8.66 0.71 4.15
N ARG A 84 -9.69 0.22 4.84
CA ARG A 84 -9.50 -0.66 6.00
C ARG A 84 -8.87 -2.01 5.62
N HIS A 85 -9.35 -2.66 4.55
CA HIS A 85 -8.79 -3.93 4.08
C HIS A 85 -7.34 -3.78 3.61
N LEU A 86 -7.03 -2.71 2.85
CA LEU A 86 -5.67 -2.37 2.47
C LEU A 86 -4.78 -2.11 3.70
N GLY A 87 -5.30 -1.46 4.75
CA GLY A 87 -4.55 -1.30 6.01
C GLY A 87 -4.18 -2.62 6.67
N TYR A 88 -5.11 -3.60 6.68
CA TYR A 88 -4.82 -4.94 7.19
C TYR A 88 -3.82 -5.70 6.31
N ILE A 89 -3.93 -5.57 4.98
CA ILE A 89 -2.99 -6.17 4.03
C ILE A 89 -1.60 -5.57 4.23
N ALA A 90 -1.47 -4.25 4.36
CA ALA A 90 -0.19 -3.58 4.61
C ALA A 90 0.47 -4.09 5.89
N LEU A 91 -0.31 -4.22 6.98
CA LEU A 91 0.19 -4.75 8.25
C LEU A 91 0.66 -6.20 8.10
N LEU A 92 -0.15 -7.06 7.45
CA LEU A 92 0.22 -8.46 7.22
C LEU A 92 1.51 -8.57 6.40
N LEU A 93 1.60 -7.87 5.27
CA LEU A 93 2.79 -7.87 4.41
C LEU A 93 4.03 -7.35 5.15
N THR A 94 3.88 -6.30 5.96
CA THR A 94 4.97 -5.76 6.79
C THR A 94 5.44 -6.78 7.83
N SER A 95 4.50 -7.44 8.51
CA SER A 95 4.82 -8.50 9.48
C SER A 95 5.52 -9.68 8.81
N CYS A 96 5.06 -10.11 7.63
CA CYS A 96 5.71 -11.18 6.87
C CYS A 96 7.10 -10.75 6.38
N HIS A 97 7.27 -9.51 5.92
CA HIS A 97 8.57 -8.94 5.54
C HIS A 97 9.57 -9.00 6.71
N VAL A 98 9.19 -8.49 7.89
CA VAL A 98 10.04 -8.51 9.08
C VAL A 98 10.32 -9.93 9.55
N GLY A 99 9.28 -10.76 9.67
CA GLY A 99 9.41 -12.13 10.16
C GLY A 99 10.26 -13.01 9.24
N LEU A 100 10.07 -12.90 7.92
CA LEU A 100 10.84 -13.68 6.95
C LEU A 100 12.31 -13.25 6.92
N LEU A 101 12.60 -11.94 6.98
CA LEU A 101 13.98 -11.46 7.03
C LEU A 101 14.69 -11.86 8.33
N LEU A 102 14.03 -11.77 9.48
CA LEU A 102 14.60 -12.23 10.76
C LEU A 102 14.85 -13.75 10.79
N TRP A 103 14.01 -14.52 10.10
CA TRP A 103 14.20 -15.96 9.97
C TRP A 103 15.32 -16.31 9.00
N ALA A 104 15.41 -15.62 7.86
CA ALA A 104 16.43 -15.85 6.84
C ALA A 104 17.83 -15.37 7.27
N GLU A 105 17.90 -14.26 8.00
CA GLU A 105 19.15 -13.68 8.50
C GLU A 105 18.99 -13.26 9.98
N PRO A 106 19.24 -14.18 10.94
CA PRO A 106 19.10 -13.91 12.37
C PRO A 106 19.97 -12.77 12.89
N LEU A 107 21.08 -12.42 12.22
CA LEU A 107 21.91 -11.27 12.60
C LEU A 107 21.15 -9.93 12.47
N LEU A 108 20.02 -9.90 11.74
CA LEU A 108 19.14 -8.73 11.71
C LEU A 108 18.52 -8.38 13.07
N LEU A 109 18.54 -9.28 14.05
CA LEU A 109 18.14 -8.95 15.44
C LEU A 109 18.97 -7.81 16.03
N GLU A 110 20.23 -7.64 15.61
CA GLU A 110 21.08 -6.52 15.99
C GLU A 110 20.51 -5.18 15.51
N HIS A 111 19.76 -5.17 14.42
CA HIS A 111 19.14 -3.98 13.84
C HIS A 111 17.86 -3.54 14.55
N ILE A 112 17.40 -4.29 15.57
CA ILE A 112 16.31 -3.88 16.47
C ILE A 112 16.84 -2.95 17.58
N LYS A 113 18.14 -3.02 17.88
CA LYS A 113 18.77 -2.21 18.94
C LYS A 113 18.85 -0.74 18.52
N PRO A 114 18.81 0.22 19.47
CA PRO A 114 18.96 1.65 19.18
C PRO A 114 20.27 2.04 18.48
N SER A 115 21.29 1.16 18.50
CA SER A 115 22.56 1.34 17.80
C SER A 115 22.50 1.06 16.30
N ALA A 116 21.36 0.56 15.79
CA ALA A 116 21.20 0.27 14.38
C ALA A 116 21.31 1.54 13.52
N PRO A 117 21.72 1.41 12.24
CA PRO A 117 21.67 2.52 11.30
C PRO A 117 20.30 3.19 11.28
N ALA A 118 20.27 4.53 11.16
CA ALA A 118 19.04 5.31 11.29
C ALA A 118 17.94 4.90 10.29
N TYR A 119 18.29 4.41 9.10
CA TYR A 119 17.30 3.91 8.13
C TYR A 119 16.62 2.61 8.58
N MET A 120 17.30 1.76 9.35
CA MET A 120 16.69 0.56 9.94
C MET A 120 15.74 0.93 11.08
N LEU A 121 16.16 1.86 11.94
CA LEU A 121 15.31 2.41 13.00
C LEU A 121 14.05 3.09 12.42
N ALA A 122 14.16 3.78 11.29
CA ALA A 122 13.02 4.34 10.59
C ALA A 122 12.03 3.25 10.12
N GLY A 123 12.54 2.12 9.60
CA GLY A 123 11.72 0.97 9.22
C GLY A 123 10.97 0.37 10.42
N LEU A 124 11.66 0.18 11.54
CA LEU A 124 11.07 -0.30 12.79
C LEU A 124 9.98 0.65 13.30
N LEU A 125 10.28 1.95 13.36
CA LEU A 125 9.33 2.96 13.81
C LEU A 125 8.11 3.05 12.87
N ALA A 126 8.31 2.93 11.55
CA ALA A 126 7.22 2.86 10.60
C ALA A 126 6.33 1.63 10.81
N ALA A 127 6.91 0.45 11.04
CA ALA A 127 6.17 -0.78 11.31
C ALA A 127 5.33 -0.67 12.59
N LEU A 128 5.92 -0.14 13.67
CA LEU A 128 5.21 0.12 14.93
C LEU A 128 4.10 1.16 14.75
N LEU A 129 4.35 2.22 13.99
CA LEU A 129 3.37 3.25 13.71
C LEU A 129 2.23 2.73 12.84
N LEU A 130 2.51 1.87 11.85
CA LEU A 130 1.50 1.18 11.04
C LEU A 130 0.64 0.27 11.92
N LEU A 131 1.24 -0.52 12.82
CA LEU A 131 0.52 -1.33 13.78
C LEU A 131 -0.41 -0.46 14.65
N ALA A 132 0.12 0.63 15.21
CA ALA A 132 -0.67 1.55 16.02
C ALA A 132 -1.82 2.18 15.23
N LEU A 133 -1.58 2.62 13.99
CA LEU A 133 -2.60 3.16 13.08
C LEU A 133 -3.70 2.14 12.83
N VAL A 134 -3.36 0.88 12.56
CA VAL A 134 -4.34 -0.18 12.29
C VAL A 134 -5.14 -0.50 13.55
N VAL A 135 -4.48 -0.80 14.67
CA VAL A 135 -5.12 -1.20 15.94
C VAL A 135 -6.04 -0.09 16.46
N THR A 136 -5.58 1.15 16.48
CA THR A 136 -6.40 2.30 16.94
C THR A 136 -7.55 2.63 16.00
N SER A 137 -7.51 2.17 14.75
CA SER A 137 -8.57 2.37 13.75
C SER A 137 -9.64 1.28 13.77
N VAL A 138 -9.38 0.14 14.41
CA VAL A 138 -10.40 -0.91 14.61
C VAL A 138 -11.60 -0.33 15.34
N THR A 139 -12.80 -0.54 14.81
CA THR A 139 -14.04 0.14 15.27
C THR A 139 -14.24 0.07 16.79
N ALA A 140 -14.02 -1.10 17.39
CA ALA A 140 -14.14 -1.30 18.83
C ALA A 140 -13.13 -0.46 19.61
N MET A 141 -11.86 -0.47 19.19
CA MET A 141 -10.79 0.27 19.84
C MET A 141 -10.93 1.78 19.64
N ARG A 142 -11.21 2.21 18.40
CA ARG A 142 -11.40 3.63 18.06
C ARG A 142 -12.47 4.28 18.92
N ARG A 143 -13.64 3.63 19.09
CA ARG A 143 -14.74 4.15 19.90
C ARG A 143 -14.40 4.23 21.39
N ARG A 144 -13.48 3.39 21.88
CA ARG A 144 -13.00 3.41 23.27
C ARG A 144 -11.98 4.53 23.50
N ILE A 145 -11.01 4.68 22.62
CA ILE A 145 -9.92 5.66 22.76
C ILE A 145 -10.40 7.07 22.40
N TRP A 146 -11.17 7.22 21.33
CA TRP A 146 -11.51 8.51 20.75
C TRP A 146 -12.99 8.83 20.91
N ARG A 147 -13.29 9.78 21.80
CA ARG A 147 -14.63 10.38 21.93
C ARG A 147 -14.95 11.32 20.75
N ASP A 148 -13.94 12.03 20.26
CA ASP A 148 -14.05 12.96 19.14
C ASP A 148 -13.46 12.35 17.85
N TYR A 149 -14.34 12.10 16.88
CA TYR A 149 -13.96 11.53 15.58
C TYR A 149 -13.12 12.48 14.73
N HIS A 150 -13.30 13.80 14.87
CA HIS A 150 -12.51 14.79 14.13
C HIS A 150 -11.05 14.76 14.58
N ARG A 151 -10.79 14.71 15.88
CA ARG A 151 -9.43 14.58 16.44
C ARG A 151 -8.76 13.28 15.99
N PHE A 152 -9.48 12.15 16.09
CA PHE A 152 -8.97 10.87 15.59
C PHE A 152 -8.55 10.97 14.13
N ARG A 153 -9.42 11.50 13.27
CA ARG A 153 -9.16 11.61 11.84
C ARG A 153 -7.96 12.50 11.55
N TRP A 154 -7.83 13.62 12.26
CA TRP A 154 -6.70 14.55 12.10
C TRP A 154 -5.39 13.88 12.50
N LEU A 155 -5.33 13.26 13.68
CA LEU A 155 -4.13 12.59 14.18
C LEU A 155 -3.77 11.38 13.30
N HIS A 156 -4.74 10.53 12.95
CA HIS A 156 -4.53 9.39 12.05
C HIS A 156 -3.96 9.84 10.71
N GLY A 157 -4.41 10.99 10.18
CA GLY A 157 -3.86 11.58 8.96
C GLY A 157 -2.37 11.95 9.10
N TRP A 158 -2.01 12.68 10.17
CA TRP A 158 -0.62 13.09 10.41
C TRP A 158 0.30 11.92 10.71
N LEU A 159 -0.13 10.99 11.56
CA LEU A 159 0.61 9.76 11.85
C LEU A 159 0.78 8.90 10.58
N GLY A 160 -0.23 8.87 9.71
CA GLY A 160 -0.10 8.24 8.39
C GLY A 160 1.01 8.88 7.56
N VAL A 161 1.04 10.22 7.47
CA VAL A 161 2.10 10.95 6.72
C VAL A 161 3.47 10.66 7.33
N ALA A 162 3.61 10.71 8.65
CA ALA A 162 4.86 10.38 9.33
C ALA A 162 5.30 8.94 9.02
N CYS A 163 4.38 7.97 9.04
CA CYS A 163 4.66 6.59 8.65
C CYS A 163 5.19 6.50 7.21
N LEU A 164 4.58 7.21 6.26
CA LEU A 164 5.03 7.21 4.87
C LEU A 164 6.42 7.85 4.69
N VAL A 165 6.73 8.91 5.43
CA VAL A 165 8.07 9.53 5.43
C VAL A 165 9.12 8.56 5.97
N LEU A 166 8.83 7.87 7.07
CA LEU A 166 9.72 6.87 7.66
C LEU A 166 9.94 5.67 6.73
N LEU A 167 8.88 5.20 6.06
CA LEU A 167 8.95 4.18 5.00
C LEU A 167 9.88 4.63 3.86
N GLY A 168 9.71 5.86 3.38
CA GLY A 168 10.56 6.44 2.33
C GLY A 168 12.02 6.53 2.75
N TRP A 169 12.29 6.97 3.98
CA TRP A 169 13.64 7.02 4.55
C TRP A 169 14.26 5.63 4.71
N HIS A 170 13.49 4.65 5.16
CA HIS A 170 13.94 3.26 5.28
C HIS A 170 14.34 2.66 3.94
N VAL A 171 13.45 2.76 2.94
CA VAL A 171 13.67 2.18 1.60
C VAL A 171 14.74 2.95 0.82
N GLY A 172 14.77 4.27 0.93
CA GLY A 172 15.79 5.10 0.29
C GLY A 172 17.17 4.95 0.95
N GLY A 173 17.20 4.91 2.29
CA GLY A 173 18.43 4.82 3.07
C GLY A 173 19.11 3.45 3.04
N SER A 174 18.36 2.37 2.82
CA SER A 174 18.96 1.05 2.60
C SER A 174 19.71 0.97 1.26
N ALA A 175 19.25 1.73 0.26
CA ALA A 175 19.78 1.78 -1.10
C ALA A 175 19.97 0.41 -1.80
N PHE A 176 19.49 -0.69 -1.21
CA PHE A 176 19.86 -2.04 -1.62
C PHE A 176 19.32 -2.37 -3.01
N TYR A 177 18.02 -2.15 -3.23
CA TYR A 177 17.41 -2.25 -4.56
C TYR A 177 17.23 -0.90 -5.25
N LEU A 178 17.22 0.23 -4.52
CA LEU A 178 17.23 1.59 -5.08
C LEU A 178 18.66 2.10 -5.33
N ASN A 179 19.49 1.26 -5.93
CA ASN A 179 20.93 1.49 -6.10
C ASN A 179 21.31 2.24 -7.39
N SER A 180 20.34 2.75 -8.16
CA SER A 180 20.62 3.47 -9.40
C SER A 180 19.78 4.76 -9.54
N PRO A 181 20.30 5.79 -10.22
CA PRO A 181 19.55 7.03 -10.47
C PRO A 181 18.23 6.80 -11.21
N ALA A 182 18.19 5.83 -12.12
CA ALA A 182 16.98 5.46 -12.85
C ALA A 182 15.89 4.91 -11.92
N LYS A 183 16.26 3.98 -11.02
CA LYS A 183 15.34 3.41 -10.03
C LYS A 183 14.83 4.49 -9.07
N LEU A 184 15.71 5.40 -8.64
CA LEU A 184 15.34 6.54 -7.82
C LEU A 184 14.37 7.48 -8.55
N ALA A 185 14.62 7.79 -9.82
CA ALA A 185 13.74 8.61 -10.64
C ALA A 185 12.33 8.01 -10.78
N VAL A 186 12.23 6.69 -11.01
CA VAL A 186 10.93 5.99 -11.07
C VAL A 186 10.23 6.04 -9.71
N ALA A 187 10.96 5.82 -8.60
CA ALA A 187 10.39 5.91 -7.25
C ALA A 187 9.87 7.33 -6.94
N LEU A 188 10.63 8.37 -7.31
CA LEU A 188 10.22 9.77 -7.15
C LEU A 188 8.99 10.09 -8.01
N LEU A 189 8.94 9.62 -9.26
CA LEU A 189 7.78 9.80 -10.13
C LEU A 189 6.53 9.15 -9.54
N ALA A 190 6.65 7.94 -9.01
CA ALA A 190 5.55 7.27 -8.32
C ALA A 190 5.06 8.08 -7.11
N GLY A 191 5.98 8.58 -6.28
CA GLY A 191 5.67 9.46 -5.16
C GLY A 191 4.97 10.75 -5.59
N MET A 192 5.42 11.39 -6.67
CA MET A 192 4.80 12.58 -7.24
C MET A 192 3.37 12.31 -7.73
N VAL A 193 3.12 11.17 -8.38
CA VAL A 193 1.77 10.77 -8.82
C VAL A 193 0.83 10.58 -7.62
N VAL A 194 1.31 9.97 -6.54
CA VAL A 194 0.55 9.80 -5.29
C VAL A 194 0.25 11.15 -4.66
N LEU A 195 1.24 12.04 -4.55
CA LEU A 195 1.07 13.39 -4.00
C LEU A 195 0.11 14.23 -4.84
N ALA A 196 0.24 14.19 -6.17
CA ALA A 196 -0.66 14.90 -7.08
C ALA A 196 -2.10 14.38 -6.94
N SER A 197 -2.27 13.06 -6.81
CA SER A 197 -3.57 12.43 -6.56
C SER A 197 -4.16 12.89 -5.22
N TYR A 198 -3.34 12.92 -4.17
CA TYR A 198 -3.73 13.38 -2.84
C TYR A 198 -4.16 14.86 -2.84
N ARG A 199 -3.37 15.75 -3.46
CA ARG A 199 -3.67 17.18 -3.56
C ARG A 199 -4.92 17.46 -4.38
N ARG A 200 -5.11 16.77 -5.52
CA ARG A 200 -6.31 16.90 -6.37
C ARG A 200 -7.59 16.64 -5.60
N GLU A 201 -7.57 15.74 -4.63
CA GLU A 201 -8.74 15.45 -3.80
C GLU A 201 -8.90 16.36 -2.57
N LEU A 202 -7.88 17.15 -2.23
CA LEU A 202 -7.99 18.18 -1.19
C LEU A 202 -8.51 19.51 -1.75
N ALA A 203 -8.31 19.76 -3.05
CA ALA A 203 -8.73 21.00 -3.71
C ALA A 203 -10.25 21.25 -3.56
N PRO A 204 -10.66 22.29 -2.82
CA PRO A 204 -12.07 22.66 -2.70
C PRO A 204 -12.54 23.28 -4.01
N GLY A 205 -13.67 22.79 -4.56
CA GLY A 205 -14.37 23.47 -5.67
C GLY A 205 -14.60 22.70 -6.97
N ARG A 206 -14.02 21.50 -7.18
CA ARG A 206 -14.18 20.76 -8.45
C ARG A 206 -15.31 19.71 -8.47
N GLN A 207 -16.12 19.60 -7.42
CA GLN A 207 -17.23 18.63 -7.32
C GLN A 207 -18.59 19.19 -7.77
N ARG A 208 -18.62 20.12 -8.73
CA ARG A 208 -19.87 20.64 -9.33
C ARG A 208 -20.34 19.87 -10.57
N SER A 209 -19.57 18.89 -11.06
CA SER A 209 -20.06 18.00 -12.13
C SER A 209 -21.10 17.02 -11.56
N PRO A 210 -22.20 16.72 -12.29
CA PRO A 210 -23.20 15.77 -11.83
C PRO A 210 -22.53 14.46 -11.43
N VAL A 211 -22.68 14.09 -10.15
CA VAL A 211 -22.12 12.83 -9.62
C VAL A 211 -22.77 11.70 -10.41
N PRO A 212 -22.00 10.85 -11.11
CA PRO A 212 -22.55 9.70 -11.82
C PRO A 212 -23.42 8.88 -10.86
N ARG A 213 -24.53 8.31 -11.35
CA ARG A 213 -25.38 7.41 -10.53
C ARG A 213 -24.48 6.36 -9.88
N ARG A 214 -24.44 6.38 -8.55
CA ARG A 214 -23.59 5.49 -7.76
C ARG A 214 -24.08 4.07 -7.92
N ILE A 215 -23.16 3.13 -8.10
CA ILE A 215 -23.48 1.70 -8.17
C ILE A 215 -23.76 1.22 -6.73
N PRO A 216 -25.02 0.86 -6.37
CA PRO A 216 -25.36 0.36 -5.05
C PRO A 216 -24.71 -1.02 -4.81
N GLY A 217 -24.51 -1.39 -3.54
CA GLY A 217 -24.13 -2.78 -3.20
C GLY A 217 -22.67 -3.18 -3.47
N ALA A 218 -21.78 -2.26 -3.87
CA ALA A 218 -20.36 -2.61 -4.09
C ALA A 218 -19.56 -2.86 -2.78
N THR A 219 -20.07 -2.52 -1.60
CA THR A 219 -19.28 -2.60 -0.34
C THR A 219 -18.73 -4.01 -0.03
N PRO A 220 -19.51 -5.10 -0.18
CA PRO A 220 -18.98 -6.46 0.00
C PRO A 220 -17.86 -6.81 -0.98
N SER A 221 -17.87 -6.26 -2.19
CA SER A 221 -16.81 -6.51 -3.19
C SER A 221 -15.52 -5.75 -2.91
N ALA A 222 -15.50 -4.77 -1.99
CA ALA A 222 -14.28 -4.08 -1.60
C ALA A 222 -13.24 -5.04 -0.97
N ALA A 223 -13.70 -5.99 -0.14
CA ALA A 223 -12.85 -7.01 0.44
C ALA A 223 -12.28 -7.92 -0.65
N ALA A 224 -13.17 -8.52 -1.47
CA ALA A 224 -12.77 -9.39 -2.57
C ALA A 224 -11.76 -8.71 -3.51
N LEU A 225 -12.03 -7.49 -3.98
CA LEU A 225 -11.12 -6.75 -4.84
C LEU A 225 -9.75 -6.50 -4.19
N SER A 226 -9.73 -6.12 -2.91
CA SER A 226 -8.47 -5.83 -2.20
C SER A 226 -7.63 -7.09 -2.01
N TYR A 227 -8.24 -8.17 -1.47
CA TYR A 227 -7.55 -9.41 -1.16
C TYR A 227 -7.14 -10.15 -2.44
N THR A 228 -8.01 -10.22 -3.45
CA THR A 228 -7.69 -10.86 -4.73
C THR A 228 -6.59 -10.11 -5.47
N ALA A 229 -6.59 -8.77 -5.49
CA ALA A 229 -5.52 -8.01 -6.13
C ALA A 229 -4.18 -8.21 -5.42
N ALA A 230 -4.17 -8.16 -4.08
CA ALA A 230 -2.96 -8.38 -3.30
C ALA A 230 -2.43 -9.82 -3.47
N ALA A 231 -3.30 -10.82 -3.41
CA ALA A 231 -2.93 -12.22 -3.59
C ALA A 231 -2.39 -12.48 -5.00
N LEU A 232 -3.06 -11.97 -6.04
CA LEU A 232 -2.60 -12.10 -7.41
C LEU A 232 -1.21 -11.50 -7.61
N VAL A 233 -0.98 -10.28 -7.13
CA VAL A 233 0.32 -9.61 -7.26
C VAL A 233 1.41 -10.32 -6.46
N ALA A 234 1.09 -10.81 -5.26
CA ALA A 234 2.04 -11.59 -4.45
C ALA A 234 2.41 -12.92 -5.13
N LEU A 235 1.44 -13.63 -5.71
CA LEU A 235 1.67 -14.87 -6.47
C LEU A 235 2.52 -14.62 -7.71
N LEU A 236 2.26 -13.53 -8.45
CA LEU A 236 3.07 -13.14 -9.60
C LEU A 236 4.51 -12.80 -9.19
N ALA A 237 4.68 -12.06 -8.09
CA ALA A 237 6.00 -11.75 -7.55
C ALA A 237 6.77 -13.03 -7.18
N PHE A 238 6.09 -13.97 -6.51
CA PHE A 238 6.67 -15.27 -6.15
C PHE A 238 7.03 -16.11 -7.39
N GLY A 239 6.16 -16.16 -8.40
CA GLY A 239 6.44 -16.89 -9.64
C GLY A 239 7.66 -16.33 -10.39
N VAL A 240 7.79 -14.99 -10.46
CA VAL A 240 8.98 -14.33 -11.02
C VAL A 240 10.22 -14.68 -10.22
N LEU A 241 10.16 -14.59 -8.89
CA LEU A 241 11.26 -14.95 -7.99
C LEU A 241 11.74 -16.38 -8.20
N ALA A 242 10.81 -17.35 -8.20
CA ALA A 242 11.13 -18.76 -8.39
C ALA A 242 11.78 -19.03 -9.76
N SER A 243 11.40 -18.27 -10.80
CA SER A 243 12.00 -18.41 -12.14
C SER A 243 13.42 -17.83 -12.28
N LEU A 244 13.85 -17.00 -11.33
CA LEU A 244 15.16 -16.33 -11.37
C LEU A 244 16.25 -17.06 -10.57
N VAL A 245 15.88 -18.07 -9.78
CA VAL A 245 16.84 -18.90 -9.06
C VAL A 245 17.36 -19.98 -10.02
N PRO A 246 18.64 -19.98 -10.39
CA PRO A 246 19.24 -21.10 -11.13
C PRO A 246 19.26 -22.34 -10.22
N GLU A 247 18.91 -23.51 -10.76
CA GLU A 247 19.06 -24.80 -10.09
C GLU A 247 20.53 -25.11 -9.73
#